data_AF-A0A8S0UDQ3-F1
#
_entry.id   AF-A0A8S0UDQ3-F1
#
_cell.length_a   1.000
_cell.length_b   1.000
_cell.length_c   1.000
_cell.angle_alpha   90.00
_cell.angle_beta   90.00
_cell.angle_gamma   90.00
#
_symmetry.space_group_name_H-M   'P 1'
#
loop_
_entity.id
_entity.type
_entity.pdbx_description
1 polymer ?
#
loop_
_entity_poly.entity_id
_entity_poly.type
_entity_poly.pdbx_seq_one_letter_code
_entity_poly.pdbx_strand_id
1 'polypeptide(L)'
;MEPSKSLIQSLVSDIKKEIFSNDNLPAYDTAWLAMIPADPIENNSPMFKNCLTWILENQKEGGFWGETDEEGLPTIETLPATLACMVALKTWNVGQEKIE
;
A
#
# COMPACT_ATOMS: atom_id res chain seq x y z
N MET A 1 22.74 -40.06 -7.16
CA MET A 1 22.71 -38.75 -6.51
C MET A 1 21.59 -37.97 -7.16
N GLU A 2 20.46 -37.77 -6.48
CA GLU A 2 19.36 -36.92 -6.97
C GLU A 2 19.65 -35.46 -6.59
N PRO A 3 20.02 -34.58 -7.52
CA PRO A 3 20.18 -33.15 -7.27
C PRO A 3 18.87 -32.39 -7.59
N SER A 4 17.78 -33.09 -7.93
CA SER A 4 16.60 -32.50 -8.56
C SER A 4 15.60 -31.92 -7.57
N LYS A 5 15.34 -32.58 -6.43
CA LYS A 5 14.25 -32.18 -5.53
C LYS A 5 14.57 -30.91 -4.74
N SER A 6 15.78 -30.78 -4.21
CA SER A 6 16.20 -29.59 -3.45
C SER A 6 16.29 -28.35 -4.34
N LEU A 7 16.79 -28.51 -5.57
CA LEU A 7 16.88 -27.42 -6.55
C LEU A 7 15.48 -26.93 -6.95
N ILE A 8 14.56 -27.85 -7.24
CA ILE A 8 13.16 -27.50 -7.56
C ILE A 8 12.50 -26.78 -6.39
N GLN A 9 12.72 -27.23 -5.15
CA GLN A 9 12.16 -26.59 -3.96
C GLN A 9 12.70 -25.17 -3.75
N SER A 10 14.00 -24.96 -3.97
CA SER A 10 14.60 -23.63 -3.93
C SER A 10 13.99 -22.71 -4.98
N LEU A 11 13.92 -23.17 -6.24
CA LEU A 11 13.36 -22.38 -7.34
C LEU A 11 11.90 -21.99 -7.10
N VAL A 12 11.09 -22.92 -6.59
CA VAL A 12 9.69 -22.65 -6.22
C VAL A 12 9.62 -21.63 -5.09
N SER A 13 10.52 -21.69 -4.11
CA SER A 13 10.59 -20.69 -3.04
C SER A 13 10.95 -19.31 -3.58
N ASP A 14 11.86 -19.23 -4.55
CA ASP A 14 12.31 -17.96 -5.12
C ASP A 14 11.21 -17.35 -6.00
N ILE A 15 10.52 -18.16 -6.82
CA ILE A 15 9.34 -17.71 -7.60
C ILE A 15 8.22 -17.24 -6.67
N LYS A 16 7.95 -17.96 -5.58
CA LYS A 16 6.95 -17.53 -4.60
C LYS A 16 7.32 -16.20 -3.98
N LYS A 17 8.59 -16.02 -3.59
CA LYS A 17 9.07 -14.72 -3.11
C LYS A 17 8.83 -13.67 -4.17
N GLU A 18 9.34 -13.83 -5.39
CA GLU A 18 9.15 -12.87 -6.48
C GLU A 18 7.68 -12.49 -6.74
N ILE A 19 6.78 -13.48 -6.79
CA ILE A 19 5.33 -13.25 -7.00
C ILE A 19 4.69 -12.48 -5.83
N PHE A 20 5.09 -12.81 -4.59
CA PHE A 20 4.52 -12.19 -3.38
C PHE A 20 5.35 -10.99 -2.86
N SER A 21 6.49 -10.70 -3.49
CA SER A 21 7.38 -9.55 -3.24
C SER A 21 6.99 -8.34 -4.06
N ASN A 22 6.00 -8.45 -4.95
CA ASN A 22 5.41 -7.30 -5.62
C ASN A 22 4.53 -6.55 -4.61
N ASP A 23 5.21 -5.80 -3.73
CA ASP A 23 4.66 -4.96 -2.68
C ASP A 23 3.98 -3.69 -3.22
N ASN A 24 3.85 -3.55 -4.55
CA ASN A 24 3.09 -2.48 -5.18
C ASN A 24 1.59 -2.75 -5.09
N LEU A 25 1.08 -2.75 -3.86
CA LEU A 25 -0.33 -2.43 -3.62
C LEU A 25 -0.56 -1.00 -4.10
N PRO A 26 -1.46 -0.78 -5.08
CA PRO A 26 -1.73 0.58 -5.54
C PRO A 26 -2.19 1.43 -4.35
N ALA A 27 -1.56 2.59 -4.18
CA ALA A 27 -1.88 3.48 -3.06
C ALA A 27 -3.37 3.84 -3.02
N TYR A 28 -3.99 3.98 -4.19
CA TYR A 28 -5.43 4.22 -4.34
C TYR A 28 -6.29 3.10 -3.71
N ASP A 29 -6.05 1.84 -4.09
CA ASP A 29 -6.81 0.70 -3.55
C ASP A 29 -6.53 0.50 -2.05
N THR A 30 -5.28 0.72 -1.63
CA THR A 30 -4.88 0.67 -0.22
C THR A 30 -5.63 1.71 0.61
N ALA A 31 -5.80 2.93 0.09
CA ALA A 31 -6.58 3.96 0.74
C ALA A 31 -8.06 3.59 0.89
N TRP A 32 -8.66 2.98 -0.13
CA TRP A 32 -10.04 2.48 -0.04
C TRP A 32 -10.22 1.41 1.03
N LEU A 33 -9.29 0.45 1.11
CA LEU A 33 -9.32 -0.56 2.16
C LEU A 33 -9.10 0.04 3.56
N ALA A 34 -8.21 1.03 3.67
CA ALA A 34 -7.95 1.72 4.92
C ALA A 34 -9.17 2.45 5.47
N MET A 35 -10.14 2.86 4.63
CA MET A 35 -11.35 3.54 5.06
C MET A 35 -12.45 2.60 5.58
N ILE A 36 -12.33 1.29 5.39
CA ILE A 36 -13.37 0.34 5.81
C ILE A 36 -13.39 0.24 7.34
N PRO A 37 -14.51 0.55 8.02
CA PRO A 37 -14.58 0.46 9.47
C PRO A 37 -14.66 -1.00 9.95
N ALA A 38 -14.02 -1.30 11.08
CA ALA A 38 -14.15 -2.60 11.73
C ALA A 38 -15.56 -2.83 12.29
N ASP A 39 -16.19 -1.77 12.78
CA ASP A 39 -17.58 -1.73 13.22
C ASP A 39 -18.31 -0.58 12.50
N PRO A 40 -19.37 -0.86 11.71
CA PRO A 40 -20.11 0.16 10.97
C PRO A 40 -20.82 1.22 11.83
N ILE A 41 -21.06 0.92 13.11
CA ILE A 41 -21.79 1.78 14.05
C ILE A 41 -20.80 2.61 14.85
N GLU A 42 -19.75 1.98 15.39
CA GLU A 42 -18.81 2.68 16.26
C GLU A 42 -17.75 3.47 15.49
N ASN A 43 -17.41 3.06 14.25
CA ASN A 43 -16.39 3.71 13.40
C ASN A 43 -15.10 4.13 14.15
N ASN A 44 -14.67 3.32 15.12
CA ASN A 44 -13.58 3.66 16.03
C ASN A 44 -12.21 3.22 15.49
N SER A 45 -12.17 2.28 14.54
CA SER A 45 -10.92 1.83 13.93
C SER A 45 -11.14 1.17 12.57
N PRO A 46 -10.11 1.16 11.69
CA PRO A 46 -10.20 0.48 10.40
C PRO A 46 -10.17 -1.03 10.56
N MET A 47 -10.92 -1.73 9.70
CA MET A 47 -10.88 -3.18 9.55
C MET A 47 -9.48 -3.65 9.09
N PHE A 48 -8.87 -2.90 8.16
CA PHE A 48 -7.56 -3.18 7.59
C PHE A 48 -6.50 -2.20 8.11
N LYS A 49 -6.11 -2.34 9.37
CA LYS A 49 -5.14 -1.44 10.04
C LYS A 49 -3.82 -1.28 9.28
N ASN A 50 -3.33 -2.37 8.69
CA ASN A 50 -2.07 -2.35 7.95
C ASN A 50 -2.12 -1.44 6.71
N CYS A 51 -3.29 -1.29 6.07
CA CYS A 51 -3.44 -0.35 4.96
C CYS A 51 -3.27 1.10 5.44
N LEU A 52 -3.85 1.45 6.60
CA LEU A 52 -3.68 2.78 7.19
C LEU A 52 -2.22 3.04 7.61
N THR A 53 -1.56 2.05 8.22
CA THR A 53 -0.13 2.13 8.55
C THR A 53 0.71 2.32 7.30
N TRP A 54 0.44 1.57 6.24
CA TRP A 54 1.15 1.71 4.97
C TRP A 54 1.04 3.12 4.41
N ILE A 55 -0.16 3.73 4.43
CA ILE A 55 -0.35 5.12 3.97
C ILE A 55 0.50 6.09 4.80
N LEU A 56 0.55 5.92 6.12
CA LEU A 56 1.35 6.76 7.01
C LEU A 56 2.87 6.66 6.75
N GLU A 57 3.34 5.52 6.25
CA GLU A 57 4.77 5.22 6.08
C GLU A 57 5.27 5.44 4.65
N ASN A 58 4.38 5.52 3.66
CA ASN A 58 4.74 5.49 2.22
C ASN A 58 4.38 6.77 1.45
N GLN A 59 4.29 7.92 2.12
CA GLN A 59 4.23 9.22 1.43
C GLN A 59 5.58 9.50 0.74
N LYS A 60 5.56 9.84 -0.54
CA LYS A 60 6.76 10.11 -1.33
C LYS A 60 7.33 11.50 -1.03
N GLU A 61 8.62 11.67 -1.34
CA GLU A 61 9.27 12.98 -1.35
C GLU A 61 8.51 13.89 -2.34
N GLY A 62 7.90 14.96 -1.83
CA GLY A 62 6.94 15.79 -2.58
C GLY A 62 5.49 15.71 -2.09
N GLY A 63 5.20 14.87 -1.08
CA GLY A 63 3.92 14.88 -0.36
C GLY A 63 2.80 14.05 -1.01
N PHE A 64 3.09 13.26 -2.03
CA PHE A 64 2.09 12.50 -2.78
C PHE A 64 2.16 10.99 -2.51
N TRP A 65 1.10 10.30 -2.90
CA TRP A 65 1.04 8.84 -2.99
C TRP A 65 0.67 8.42 -4.41
N GLY A 66 1.24 7.31 -4.88
CA GLY A 66 0.96 6.74 -6.20
C GLY A 66 2.21 6.47 -7.02
N GLU A 67 2.00 5.98 -8.24
CA GLU A 67 3.05 5.52 -9.12
C GLU A 67 3.77 6.68 -9.81
N THR A 68 5.07 6.50 -9.98
CA THR A 68 5.94 7.41 -10.74
C THR A 68 6.41 6.72 -12.01
N ASP A 69 6.68 7.48 -13.07
CA ASP A 69 7.29 6.97 -14.30
C ASP A 69 8.79 6.64 -14.11
N GLU A 70 9.46 6.25 -15.21
CA GLU A 70 10.88 5.87 -15.21
C GLU A 70 11.79 7.05 -14.81
N GLU A 71 11.33 8.28 -15.04
CA GLU A 71 11.99 9.52 -14.64
C GLU A 71 11.69 9.94 -13.19
N GLY A 72 10.85 9.19 -12.49
CA GLY A 72 10.44 9.48 -11.11
C GLY A 72 9.35 10.55 -11.00
N LEU A 73 8.69 10.91 -12.10
CA LEU A 73 7.63 11.91 -12.09
C LEU A 73 6.26 11.29 -11.80
N PRO A 74 5.37 12.00 -11.06
CA PRO A 74 4.00 11.58 -10.83
C PRO A 74 3.25 11.22 -12.12
N THR A 75 2.69 10.01 -12.17
CA THR A 75 1.78 9.60 -13.25
C THR A 75 0.38 10.20 -13.06
N ILE A 76 -0.48 10.06 -14.08
CA ILE A 76 -1.89 10.49 -14.00
C ILE A 76 -2.67 9.85 -12.85
N GLU A 77 -2.26 8.66 -12.40
CA GLU A 77 -2.85 7.93 -11.28
C GLU A 77 -2.42 8.48 -9.90
N THR A 78 -1.41 9.35 -9.85
CA THR A 78 -0.89 9.91 -8.59
C THR A 78 -1.90 10.80 -7.89
N LEU A 79 -2.57 11.69 -8.63
CA LEU A 79 -3.54 12.62 -8.05
C LEU A 79 -4.71 11.88 -7.36
N PRO A 80 -5.42 10.94 -8.01
CA PRO A 80 -6.50 10.21 -7.35
C PRO A 80 -6.00 9.37 -6.17
N ALA A 81 -4.83 8.73 -6.30
CA ALA A 81 -4.21 7.99 -5.19
C ALA A 81 -3.90 8.89 -3.99
N THR A 82 -3.29 10.05 -4.22
CA THR A 82 -2.96 11.04 -3.19
C THR A 82 -4.22 11.53 -2.47
N LEU A 83 -5.26 11.90 -3.23
CA LEU A 83 -6.52 12.33 -2.65
C LEU A 83 -7.17 11.23 -1.81
N ALA A 84 -7.18 9.99 -2.30
CA ALA A 84 -7.71 8.86 -1.54
C ALA A 84 -6.94 8.65 -0.23
N CYS A 85 -5.60 8.69 -0.26
CA CYS A 85 -4.74 8.58 0.92
C CYS A 85 -5.03 9.70 1.94
N MET A 86 -5.13 10.96 1.50
CA MET A 86 -5.47 12.09 2.38
C MET A 86 -6.86 11.91 3.02
N VAL A 87 -7.85 11.44 2.25
CA VAL A 87 -9.20 11.16 2.78
C VAL A 87 -9.14 10.02 3.80
N ALA A 88 -8.37 8.96 3.55
CA ALA A 88 -8.20 7.86 4.50
C ALA A 88 -7.58 8.34 5.83
N LEU A 89 -6.51 9.14 5.77
CA LEU A 89 -5.89 9.74 6.96
C LEU A 89 -6.87 10.63 7.72
N LYS A 90 -7.63 11.46 7.00
CA LYS A 90 -8.64 12.35 7.58
C LYS A 90 -9.80 11.59 8.21
N THR A 91 -10.22 10.46 7.63
CA THR A 91 -11.30 9.60 8.15
C THR A 91 -10.99 9.10 9.56
N TRP A 92 -9.72 8.80 9.82
CA TRP A 92 -9.26 8.30 11.12
C TRP A 92 -8.61 9.36 12.00
N ASN A 93 -8.56 10.62 11.55
CA ASN A 93 -7.92 11.73 12.25
C ASN A 93 -6.47 11.46 12.67
N VAL A 94 -5.68 10.88 11.77
CA VAL A 94 -4.25 10.58 11.96
C VAL A 94 -3.41 11.22 10.86
N GLY A 95 -2.11 11.41 11.11
CA GLY A 95 -1.17 11.84 10.07
C GLY A 95 -1.46 13.21 9.48
N GLN A 96 -1.96 14.15 10.30
CA GLN A 96 -2.35 15.49 9.83
C GLN A 96 -1.19 16.22 9.14
N GLU A 97 0.05 15.98 9.58
CA GLU A 97 1.27 16.51 8.98
C GLU A 97 1.50 16.05 7.53
N LYS A 98 0.82 14.99 7.09
CA LYS A 98 0.90 14.46 5.72
C LYS A 98 -0.21 14.95 4.81
N ILE A 99 -1.15 15.74 5.35
CA ILE A 99 -2.30 16.30 4.63
C ILE A 99 -2.04 17.77 4.24
N GLU A 100 -0.96 18.37 4.75
CA GLU A 100 -0.58 19.78 4.54
C GLU A 100 0.16 20.05 3.22
#